data_AF-A0A0A8JMD2-F1
#
_entry.id   AF-A0A0A8JMD2-F1
#
_cell.length_a   1.000
_cell.length_b   1.000
_cell.length_c   1.000
_cell.angle_alpha   90.00
_cell.angle_beta   90.00
_cell.angle_gamma   90.00
#
_symmetry.space_group_name_H-M   'P 1'
#
loop_
_entity.id
_entity.type
_entity.pdbx_description
1 polymer ?
#
loop_
_entity_poly.entity_id
_entity_poly.type
_entity_poly.pdbx_seq_one_letter_code
_entity_poly.pdbx_strand_id
1 'polypeptide(L)' 'MKFYDKPIKAYLYNDLSAVEEHDGELIYLFKEGYVTVLGEFQCEKYVGGTACIIFNQESVISVGKGMLRFVDEESM' A
#
# COMPACT_ATOMS: atom_id res chain seq x y z
N MET A 1 -7.01 8.87 -10.05
CA MET A 1 -6.93 7.46 -9.62
C MET A 1 -6.76 6.60 -10.86
N LYS A 2 -5.80 5.69 -10.85
CA LYS A 2 -5.42 4.84 -11.98
C LYS A 2 -5.25 3.41 -11.47
N PHE A 3 -6.03 2.47 -12.00
CA PHE A 3 -5.77 1.04 -11.80
C PHE A 3 -4.76 0.55 -12.84
N TYR A 4 -3.96 -0.44 -12.48
CA TYR A 4 -3.05 -1.09 -13.40
C TYR A 4 -3.76 -2.21 -14.14
N ASP A 5 -3.44 -2.38 -15.43
CA ASP A 5 -4.00 -3.46 -16.25
C ASP A 5 -3.60 -4.84 -15.72
N LYS A 6 -2.40 -4.92 -15.12
CA LYS A 6 -1.91 -6.08 -14.39
C LYS A 6 -1.50 -5.64 -12.98
N PRO A 7 -1.92 -6.36 -11.94
CA PRO A 7 -1.43 -6.11 -10.59
C PRO A 7 0.09 -6.26 -10.52
N ILE A 8 0.75 -5.38 -9.77
CA ILE A 8 2.21 -5.36 -9.65
C ILE A 8 2.61 -5.87 -8.28
N LYS A 9 3.63 -6.71 -8.18
CA LYS A 9 4.16 -7.14 -6.90
C LYS A 9 5.07 -6.07 -6.30
N ALA A 10 4.86 -5.75 -5.04
CA ALA A 10 5.73 -4.86 -4.28
C ALA A 10 5.99 -5.44 -2.88
N TYR A 11 7.10 -5.05 -2.28
CA TYR A 11 7.37 -5.33 -0.88
C TYR A 11 7.02 -4.08 -0.06
N LEU A 12 6.06 -4.21 0.86
CA LEU A 12 5.84 -3.21 1.88
C LEU A 12 6.92 -3.40 2.95
N TYR A 13 7.80 -2.42 3.09
CA TYR A 13 8.97 -2.52 3.97
C TYR A 13 8.79 -1.80 5.31
N ASN A 14 7.61 -1.21 5.54
CA ASN A 14 7.31 -0.50 6.77
C ASN A 14 6.07 -1.10 7.40
N ASP A 15 6.15 -1.40 8.69
CA ASP A 15 4.98 -1.82 9.45
C ASP A 15 3.99 -0.66 9.51
N LEU A 16 2.75 -0.91 9.10
CA LEU A 16 1.68 0.04 9.27
C LEU A 16 0.95 -0.33 10.56
N SER A 17 1.03 0.57 11.53
CA SER A 17 0.11 0.66 12.65
C SER A 17 -0.72 1.93 12.47
N ALA A 18 -1.97 1.79 12.08
CA ALA A 18 -2.94 2.87 12.20
C ALA A 18 -3.66 2.67 13.54
N VAL A 19 -3.53 3.63 14.45
CA VAL A 19 -4.33 3.71 15.68
C VAL A 19 -5.20 4.94 15.53
N GLU A 20 -6.50 4.76 15.34
CA GLU A 20 -7.44 5.88 15.32
C GLU A 20 -7.93 6.14 16.74
N GLU A 21 -7.15 6.91 17.52
CA GLU A 21 -7.53 7.30 18.89
C GLU A 21 -8.60 8.40 18.85
N HIS A 22 -9.86 7.98 18.85
CA HIS A 22 -10.95 8.45 19.71
C HIS A 22 -12.27 7.79 19.25
N ASP A 23 -12.80 6.83 20.04
CA ASP A 23 -14.12 6.18 19.90
C ASP A 23 -14.40 5.32 18.63
N GLY A 24 -13.38 4.88 17.90
CA GLY A 24 -13.55 4.16 16.63
C GLY A 24 -12.29 3.49 16.09
N GLU A 25 -11.48 2.86 16.96
CA GLU A 25 -10.17 2.31 16.60
C GLU A 25 -10.23 1.23 15.49
N LEU A 26 -9.93 1.60 14.25
CA LEU A 26 -9.47 0.64 13.25
C LEU A 26 -7.97 0.39 13.43
N ILE A 27 -7.64 -0.58 14.29
CA ILE A 27 -6.26 -1.07 14.45
C ILE A 27 -5.92 -1.93 13.24
N TYR A 28 -5.33 -1.33 12.21
CA TYR A 28 -4.65 -2.08 11.16
C TYR A 28 -3.23 -2.40 11.64
N LEU A 29 -3.00 -3.65 12.02
CA LEU A 29 -1.67 -4.19 12.22
C LEU A 29 -1.24 -4.86 10.92
N PHE A 30 -0.52 -4.13 10.09
CA PHE A 30 -0.02 -4.68 8.84
C PHE A 30 1.49 -4.86 8.89
N LYS A 31 1.91 -6.13 8.84
CA LYS A 31 3.32 -6.53 8.86
C LYS A 31 3.96 -6.28 7.50
N GLU A 32 5.25 -5.95 7.52
CA GLU A 32 6.09 -5.97 6.33
C GLU A 32 5.94 -7.28 5.53
N GLY A 33 5.98 -7.19 4.21
CA GLY A 33 5.76 -8.34 3.36
C GLY A 33 5.45 -8.02 1.90
N TYR A 34 5.32 -9.08 1.09
CA TYR A 34 4.92 -8.94 -0.30
C TYR A 34 3.42 -8.66 -0.42
N VAL A 35 3.09 -7.61 -1.15
CA VAL A 35 1.73 -7.17 -1.44
C VAL A 35 1.53 -7.01 -2.94
N THR A 36 0.27 -7.00 -3.34
CA THR A 36 -0.15 -6.82 -4.73
C THR A 36 -0.67 -5.40 -4.90
N VAL A 37 -0.02 -4.58 -5.70
CA VAL A 37 -0.43 -3.22 -6.03
C VAL A 37 -1.43 -3.26 -7.18
N LEU A 38 -2.63 -2.73 -6.94
CA LEU A 38 -3.74 -2.71 -7.89
C LEU A 38 -3.80 -1.40 -8.69
N GLY A 39 -3.26 -0.32 -8.14
CA GLY A 39 -3.30 1.00 -8.74
C GLY A 39 -2.75 2.09 -7.83
N GLU A 40 -2.88 3.34 -8.26
CA GLU A 40 -2.41 4.51 -7.53
C GLU A 40 -3.32 5.73 -7.72
N PHE A 41 -3.27 6.67 -6.78
CA PHE A 41 -3.98 7.93 -6.86
C PHE A 41 -3.20 9.05 -6.16
N GLN A 42 -3.43 10.28 -6.60
CA GLN A 42 -2.87 11.46 -5.95
C GLN A 42 -3.65 11.78 -4.68
N CYS A 43 -2.94 12.03 -3.59
CA CYS A 43 -3.51 12.42 -2.31
C CYS A 43 -2.44 13.15 -1.49
N GLU A 44 -2.69 14.42 -1.19
CA GLU A 44 -1.75 15.29 -0.46
C GLU A 44 -1.51 14.85 0.99
N LYS A 45 -2.42 14.03 1.55
CA LYS A 45 -2.25 13.47 2.90
C LYS A 45 -1.11 12.45 3.00
N TYR A 46 -0.67 11.87 1.89
CA TYR A 46 0.44 10.92 1.87
C TYR A 46 1.75 11.63 1.53
N VAL A 47 2.82 11.27 2.24
CA VAL A 47 4.17 11.73 1.94
C VAL A 47 4.52 11.36 0.49
N GLY A 48 4.86 12.37 -0.32
CA GLY A 48 5.10 12.21 -1.76
C GLY A 48 3.86 12.38 -2.65
N GLY A 49 2.71 12.77 -2.08
CA GLY A 49 1.50 13.17 -2.80
C GLY A 49 0.80 12.06 -3.60
N THR A 50 1.26 10.81 -3.46
CA THR A 50 0.75 9.65 -4.19
C THR A 50 0.59 8.47 -3.24
N ALA A 51 -0.58 7.83 -3.30
CA ALA A 51 -0.90 6.60 -2.59
C ALA A 51 -1.12 5.45 -3.57
N CYS A 52 -0.76 4.25 -3.16
CA CYS A 52 -1.01 3.00 -3.88
C CYS A 52 -2.14 2.23 -3.20
N ILE A 53 -3.00 1.62 -4.00
CA ILE A 53 -4.01 0.66 -3.55
C ILE A 53 -3.34 -0.71 -3.57
N ILE A 54 -3.27 -1.37 -2.42
CA ILE A 54 -2.64 -2.67 -2.27
C ILE A 54 -3.64 -3.71 -1.76
N PHE A 55 -3.45 -4.95 -2.20
CA PHE A 55 -4.07 -6.14 -1.65
C PHE A 55 -3.00 -6.94 -0.90
N ASN A 56 -3.27 -7.23 0.36
CA ASN A 56 -2.33 -7.87 1.26
C ASN A 56 -2.69 -9.31 1.63
N GLN A 57 -3.44 -10.01 0.77
CA GLN A 57 -4.01 -11.33 1.00
C GLN A 57 -5.21 -11.38 1.96
N GLU A 58 -5.48 -10.33 2.73
CA GLU A 58 -6.62 -10.25 3.65
C GLU A 58 -7.59 -9.13 3.31
N SER A 59 -7.09 -7.99 2.84
CA SER A 59 -7.81 -6.74 2.68
C SER A 59 -7.20 -5.84 1.61
N VAL A 60 -8.02 -4.91 1.11
CA VAL A 60 -7.58 -3.85 0.19
C VAL A 60 -7.44 -2.56 0.98
N ILE A 61 -6.23 -2.00 1.02
CA ILE A 61 -5.92 -0.76 1.73
C ILE A 61 -5.16 0.21 0.83
N SER A 62 -5.06 1.47 1.26
CA SER A 62 -4.23 2.47 0.58
C SER A 62 -3.05 2.88 1.44
N VAL A 63 -1.86 2.86 0.84
CA VAL A 63 -0.59 3.16 1.51
C VAL A 63 0.17 4.22 0.73
N GLY A 64 1.05 4.97 1.38
CA GLY A 64 1.90 5.92 0.67
C GLY A 64 2.80 5.18 -0.31
N LYS A 65 2.93 5.66 -1.56
CA LYS A 65 3.76 5.01 -2.58
C LYS A 65 5.21 4.83 -2.11
N GLY A 66 5.70 5.78 -1.30
CA GLY A 66 7.02 5.70 -0.68
C GLY A 66 7.23 4.46 0.18
N MET A 67 6.19 3.84 0.75
CA MET A 67 6.31 2.65 1.62
C MET A 67 6.50 1.34 0.84
N LEU A 68 6.42 1.39 -0.49
CA LEU A 68 6.49 0.21 -1.35
C LEU A 68 7.82 0.17 -2.10
N ARG A 69 8.46 -1.00 -2.06
CA ARG A 69 9.54 -1.35 -2.97
C ARG A 69 8.97 -2.21 -4.09
N PHE A 70 8.75 -1.59 -5.24
CA PHE A 70 8.31 -2.31 -6.43
C PHE A 70 9.37 -3.33 -6.82
N VAL A 71 8.93 -4.56 -7.06
CA VAL A 71 9.79 -5.62 -7.58
C VAL A 71 9.56 -5.61 -9.08
N ASP A 72 10.48 -5.02 -9.82
CA ASP A 72 10.45 -5.18 -11.28
C ASP A 72 10.66 -6.66 -11.60
N GLU A 73 9.76 -7.23 -12.39
CA GLU A 73 10.03 -8.48 -13.09
C GLU A 73 11.02 -8.20 -14.23
N GLU A 74 12.22 -7.69 -13.93
CA GLU A 74 13.30 -7.70 -14.91
C GLU A 74 14.04 -9.05 -14.85
N SER A 75 13.84 -9.79 -15.94
CA SER A 75 14.73 -10.82 -16.50
C SER A 75 14.63 -12.24 -15.95
N MET A 76 13.68 -13.02 -16.50
CA MET A 76 13.96 -14.40 -16.92
C MET A 76 13.52 -14.61 -18.36
#